data_AF-A0A2G9YNZ9-F1
#
_entry.id   AF-A0A2G9YNZ9-F1
#
_cell.length_a   1.000
_cell.length_b   1.000
_cell.length_c   1.000
_cell.angle_alpha   90.00
_cell.angle_beta   90.00
_cell.angle_gamma   90.00
#
_symmetry.space_group_name_H-M   'P 1'
#
loop_
_entity.id
_entity.type
_entity.pdbx_description
1 polymer ?
#
loop_
_entity_poly.entity_id
_entity_poly.type
_entity_poly.pdbx_seq_one_letter_code
_entity_poly.pdbx_strand_id
1 'polypeptide(L)'
;MLWTIIGVSAAILTMFAFIPQIIKIFKTKSASDVSPITLIQLSIGVSLWIIYGIHLKDAIIITANSITLTTLILLLSLYLNYGRIK
;
A
#
# COMPACT_ATOMS: atom_id res chain seq x y z
N MET A 1 -9.98 -25.34 -4.01
CA MET A 1 -11.04 -24.30 -4.04
C MET A 1 -10.94 -23.36 -2.85
N LEU A 2 -10.96 -23.84 -1.60
CA LEU A 2 -10.86 -22.98 -0.40
C LEU A 2 -9.60 -22.08 -0.39
N TRP A 3 -8.42 -22.65 -0.62
CA TRP A 3 -7.15 -21.89 -0.60
C TRP A 3 -7.06 -20.80 -1.68
N THR A 4 -7.64 -21.03 -2.86
CA THR A 4 -7.73 -20.03 -3.93
C THR A 4 -8.58 -18.85 -3.49
N ILE A 5 -9.72 -19.10 -2.83
CA ILE A 5 -10.59 -18.04 -2.30
C ILE A 5 -9.85 -17.26 -1.22
N ILE A 6 -9.23 -17.94 -0.26
CA ILE A 6 -8.44 -17.29 0.81
C ILE A 6 -7.33 -16.42 0.22
N GLY A 7 -6.58 -16.95 -0.75
CA GLY A 7 -5.48 -16.21 -1.40
C GLY A 7 -5.96 -14.97 -2.15
N VAL A 8 -7.03 -15.09 -2.94
CA VAL A 8 -7.62 -13.96 -3.67
C VAL A 8 -8.20 -12.92 -2.71
N SER A 9 -8.94 -13.34 -1.68
CA SER A 9 -9.47 -12.44 -0.66
C SER A 9 -8.37 -11.72 0.09
N ALA A 10 -7.32 -12.43 0.50
CA ALA A 10 -6.16 -11.84 1.16
C ALA A 10 -5.49 -10.80 0.26
N ALA A 11 -5.28 -11.13 -1.02
CA ALA A 11 -4.65 -10.22 -1.98
C ALA A 11 -5.49 -8.96 -2.22
N ILE A 12 -6.82 -9.08 -2.39
CA ILE A 12 -7.71 -7.92 -2.58
C ILE A 12 -7.70 -7.02 -1.34
N LEU A 13 -7.82 -7.62 -0.14
CA LEU A 13 -7.84 -6.87 1.11
C LEU A 13 -6.55 -6.09 1.34
N THR A 14 -5.39 -6.70 1.06
CA THR A 14 -4.08 -6.05 1.27
C THR A 14 -3.75 -5.03 0.18
N MET A 15 -4.05 -5.33 -1.10
CA MET A 15 -3.86 -4.40 -2.22
C MET A 15 -4.58 -3.06 -2.02
N PHE A 16 -5.76 -3.09 -1.40
CA PHE A 16 -6.61 -1.91 -1.22
C PHE A 16 -6.69 -1.41 0.24
N ALA A 17 -5.86 -1.97 1.14
CA ALA A 17 -5.91 -1.65 2.57
C ALA A 17 -5.75 -0.14 2.89
N PHE A 18 -5.04 0.61 2.04
CA PHE A 18 -4.75 2.03 2.25
C PHE A 18 -5.77 2.98 1.60
N ILE A 19 -6.72 2.49 0.81
CA ILE A 19 -7.76 3.34 0.19
C ILE A 19 -8.59 4.09 1.25
N PRO A 20 -9.06 3.46 2.35
CA PRO A 20 -9.80 4.19 3.39
C PRO A 20 -8.98 5.31 4.02
N GLN A 21 -7.67 5.12 4.20
CA GLN A 21 -6.78 6.14 4.74
C GLN A 21 -6.59 7.32 3.78
N ILE A 22 -6.45 7.03 2.47
CA ILE A 22 -6.41 8.05 1.42
C ILE A 22 -7.70 8.89 1.44
N ILE A 23 -8.86 8.23 1.49
CA ILE A 23 -10.17 8.91 1.57
C ILE A 23 -10.26 9.76 2.84
N LYS A 24 -9.81 9.25 3.99
CA LYS A 24 -9.79 9.99 5.25
C LYS A 24 -8.99 11.29 5.11
N ILE A 25 -7.75 11.23 4.62
CA ILE A 25 -6.90 12.41 4.45
C ILE A 25 -7.51 13.41 3.47
N PHE A 26 -8.11 12.94 2.37
CA PHE A 26 -8.78 13.82 1.43
C PHE A 26 -9.98 14.54 2.02
N LYS A 27 -10.73 13.90 2.93
CA LYS A 27 -11.89 14.49 3.61
C LYS A 27 -11.48 15.44 4.74
N THR A 28 -10.52 15.05 5.57
CA THR A 28 -10.08 15.83 6.74
C THR A 28 -9.06 16.91 6.38
N LYS A 29 -8.43 16.82 5.20
CA LYS A 29 -7.29 17.66 4.79
C LYS A 29 -6.14 17.65 5.80
N SER A 30 -6.00 16.55 6.56
CA SER A 30 -4.94 16.37 7.54
C SER A 30 -4.37 14.95 7.45
N ALA A 31 -3.04 14.87 7.47
CA ALA A 31 -2.27 13.63 7.60
C ALA A 31 -1.39 13.63 8.86
N SER A 32 -1.71 14.48 9.87
CA SER A 32 -0.93 14.63 11.11
C SER A 32 -0.69 13.31 11.86
N ASP A 33 -1.66 12.40 11.79
CA ASP A 33 -1.65 11.15 12.55
C ASP A 33 -0.99 10.00 11.77
N VAL A 34 -0.48 10.27 10.56
CA VAL A 34 0.13 9.27 9.69
C VAL A 34 1.64 9.27 9.90
N SER A 35 2.19 8.13 10.32
CA SER A 35 3.64 7.96 10.45
C SER A 35 4.31 7.85 9.06
N PRO A 36 5.18 8.79 8.66
CA PRO A 36 5.92 8.69 7.40
C PRO A 36 6.89 7.50 7.40
N ILE A 37 7.40 7.12 8.59
CA ILE A 37 8.29 5.96 8.75
C ILE A 37 7.57 4.68 8.33
N THR A 38 6.31 4.51 8.75
CA THR A 38 5.49 3.35 8.37
C THR A 38 5.28 3.30 6.85
N LEU A 39 4.99 4.43 6.21
CA LEU A 39 4.81 4.49 4.76
C LEU A 39 6.08 4.11 3.99
N ILE A 40 7.23 4.63 4.43
CA ILE A 40 8.53 4.35 3.81
C ILE A 40 8.89 2.88 4.00
N GLN A 41 8.78 2.36 5.22
CA GLN A 41 9.09 0.96 5.53
C GLN A 41 8.23 0.00 4.71
N LEU A 42 6.93 0.25 4.61
CA LEU A 42 6.03 -0.56 3.78
C LEU A 42 6.38 -0.44 2.30
N SER A 43 6.68 0.77 1.80
CA SER A 43 7.06 0.96 0.39
C SER A 43 8.31 0.19 0.02
N ILE A 44 9.33 0.20 0.89
CA ILE A 44 10.55 -0.61 0.72
C ILE A 44 10.19 -2.10 0.75
N GLY A 45 9.43 -2.54 1.75
CA GLY A 45 9.03 -3.94 1.91
C GLY A 45 8.29 -4.49 0.68
N VAL A 46 7.27 -3.78 0.17
CA VAL A 46 6.54 -4.23 -1.01
C VAL A 46 7.39 -4.16 -2.29
N SER A 47 8.33 -3.21 -2.38
CA SER A 47 9.30 -3.17 -3.48
C SER A 47 10.21 -4.41 -3.49
N LEU A 48 10.68 -4.84 -2.31
CA LEU A 48 11.44 -6.09 -2.15
C LEU A 48 10.58 -7.31 -2.52
N TRP A 49 9.30 -7.33 -2.16
CA TRP A 49 8.38 -8.39 -2.58
C TRP A 49 8.17 -8.43 -4.10
N ILE A 50 8.14 -7.29 -4.79
CA ILE A 50 8.07 -7.25 -6.26
C ILE A 50 9.32 -7.89 -6.86
N ILE A 51 10.52 -7.51 -6.39
CA ILE A 51 11.78 -8.09 -6.84
C ILE A 51 11.80 -9.62 -6.60
N TYR A 52 11.34 -10.04 -5.43
CA TYR A 52 11.23 -11.45 -5.09
C TYR A 52 10.20 -12.19 -5.96
N GLY A 53 9.04 -11.61 -6.23
CA GLY A 53 8.02 -12.16 -7.11
C GLY A 53 8.52 -12.32 -8.55
N ILE A 54 9.31 -11.36 -9.05
CA ILE A 54 9.98 -11.46 -10.36
C ILE A 54 10.94 -12.65 -10.39
N HIS A 55 11.74 -12.83 -9.34
CA HIS A 55 12.64 -13.99 -9.22
C HIS A 55 11.87 -15.33 -9.26
N LEU A 56 10.71 -15.40 -8.61
CA LEU A 56 9.83 -16.58 -8.61
C LEU A 56 8.98 -16.74 -9.88
N LYS A 57 8.92 -15.72 -10.76
CA LYS A 57 7.96 -15.61 -11.87
C LYS A 57 6.50 -15.71 -11.41
N ASP A 58 6.19 -15.20 -10.22
CA ASP A 58 4.84 -15.23 -9.64
C ASP A 58 4.08 -13.93 -9.92
N ALA A 59 3.14 -14.00 -10.87
CA ALA A 59 2.32 -12.85 -11.26
C ALA A 59 1.44 -12.33 -10.11
N ILE A 60 0.96 -13.18 -9.20
CA ILE A 60 0.09 -12.76 -8.09
C ILE A 60 0.89 -11.90 -7.12
N ILE A 61 2.08 -12.33 -6.73
CA ILE A 61 2.97 -11.56 -5.84
C ILE A 61 3.33 -10.22 -6.49
N ILE A 62 3.71 -10.22 -7.76
CA ILE A 62 4.11 -9.01 -8.49
C ILE A 62 2.95 -8.03 -8.55
N THR A 63 1.77 -8.46 -9.04
CA THR A 63 0.61 -7.57 -9.22
C THR A 63 0.10 -7.04 -7.88
N ALA A 64 0.01 -7.89 -6.85
CA ALA A 64 -0.46 -7.48 -5.53
C ALA A 64 0.41 -6.38 -4.92
N ASN A 65 1.73 -6.59 -4.93
CA ASN A 65 2.65 -5.63 -4.33
C ASN A 65 2.79 -4.36 -5.18
N SER A 66 2.66 -4.46 -6.51
CA SER A 66 2.67 -3.30 -7.41
C SER A 66 1.49 -2.36 -7.14
N ILE A 67 0.27 -2.91 -7.02
CA ILE A 67 -0.93 -2.12 -6.68
C ILE A 67 -0.76 -1.49 -5.29
N THR A 68 -0.32 -2.28 -4.31
CA THR A 68 -0.07 -1.80 -2.94
C THR A 68 0.93 -0.63 -2.94
N LEU A 69 2.03 -0.76 -3.68
CA LEU A 69 3.06 0.29 -3.81
C LEU A 69 2.48 1.57 -4.43
N THR A 70 1.64 1.46 -5.45
CA THR A 70 0.95 2.63 -6.03
C THR A 70 0.10 3.36 -5.01
N THR A 71 -0.69 2.63 -4.20
CA THR A 71 -1.47 3.25 -3.10
C THR A 71 -0.59 3.87 -2.02
N LEU A 72 0.55 3.24 -1.67
CA LEU A 72 1.48 3.79 -0.68
C LEU A 72 2.17 5.06 -1.18
N ILE A 73 2.56 5.12 -2.45
CA ILE A 73 3.11 6.33 -3.08
C ILE A 73 2.08 7.46 -3.05
N LEU A 74 0.83 7.18 -3.43
CA LEU A 74 -0.25 8.16 -3.37
C LEU A 74 -0.48 8.65 -1.93
N LEU A 75 -0.48 7.74 -0.96
CA LEU A 75 -0.63 8.08 0.46
C LEU A 75 0.54 8.93 0.98
N LEU A 76 1.77 8.62 0.56
CA LEU A 76 2.96 9.41 0.88
C LEU A 76 2.89 10.81 0.25
N SER A 77 2.45 10.93 -1.01
CA SER A 77 2.22 12.24 -1.64
C SER A 77 1.18 13.05 -0.88
N LEU A 78 0.10 12.43 -0.39
CA LEU A 78 -0.90 13.12 0.44
C LEU A 78 -0.33 13.54 1.79
N TYR A 79 0.48 12.69 2.42
CA TYR A 79 1.19 13.05 3.64
C TYR A 79 2.09 14.27 3.44
N LEU A 80 2.84 14.37 2.33
CA LEU A 80 3.69 15.54 2.07
C LEU A 80 2.90 16.85 1.89
N ASN A 81 1.66 16.76 1.41
CA ASN A 81 0.78 17.91 1.22
C ASN A 81 0.00 18.31 2.50
N TYR A 82 -0.48 17.32 3.27
CA TYR A 82 -1.40 17.52 4.39
C TYR A 82 -0.80 17.17 5.78
N GLY A 83 0.45 16.73 5.84
CA GLY A 83 1.14 16.28 7.06
C GLY A 83 2.07 17.32 7.67
N ARG A 84 2.28 18.48 7.03
CA ARG A 84 3.01 19.59 7.66
C ARG A 84 2.18 20.10 8.84
N ILE A 85 2.72 19.92 10.05
CA ILE A 85 2.37 20.71 11.22
C ILE A 85 2.59 22.17 10.80
N LYS A 86 1.50 22.93 10.65
CA LYS A 86 1.58 24.39 10.56
C LYS A 86 1.99 24.94 11.92
#